data_AF-A0A9D9YTC1-F1
#
_entry.id   AF-A0A9D9YTC1-F1
#
_cell.length_a   1.000
_cell.length_b   1.000
_cell.length_c   1.000
_cell.angle_alpha   90.00
_cell.angle_beta   90.00
_cell.angle_gamma   90.00
#
_symmetry.space_group_name_H-M   'P 1'
#
loop_
_entity.id
_entity.type
_entity.pdbx_description
1 polymer ?
#
loop_
_entity_poly.entity_id
_entity_poly.type
_entity_poly.pdbx_seq_one_letter_code
_entity_poly.pdbx_strand_id
1 'polypeptide(L)'
;MNKLSLLIILLAALWGCQSKSGKAKISGELTNAGNDTIYLYGTDELTNLMDTVYVTNNEFSHSLETDTLASGVLLFTKSNKKIPFYFNKGDKVTLSGDLEHPVIQGNVPNEQLTAFLQSIRYGSA
;
A
#
# COMPACT_ATOMS: atom_id res chain seq x y z
N MET A 1 1.11 -42.82 16.08
CA MET A 1 0.81 -41.39 15.85
C MET A 1 -0.68 -41.21 15.72
N ASN A 2 -1.31 -40.52 16.66
CA ASN A 2 -2.76 -40.27 16.60
C ASN A 2 -3.04 -39.38 15.37
N LYS A 3 -4.11 -39.67 14.62
CA LYS A 3 -4.47 -38.93 13.40
C LYS A 3 -4.55 -37.41 13.63
N LEU A 4 -4.90 -37.01 14.86
CA LEU A 4 -4.93 -35.62 15.33
C LEU A 4 -3.53 -34.96 15.39
N SER A 5 -2.50 -35.70 15.75
CA SER A 5 -1.12 -35.20 15.82
C SER A 5 -0.53 -34.96 14.43
N LEU A 6 -0.87 -35.81 13.46
CA LEU A 6 -0.54 -35.59 12.05
C LEU A 6 -1.23 -34.34 11.49
N LEU A 7 -2.49 -34.11 11.85
CA LEU A 7 -3.25 -32.94 11.42
C LEU A 7 -2.61 -31.64 11.95
N ILE A 8 -2.21 -31.62 13.23
CA ILE A 8 -1.57 -30.44 13.86
C ILE A 8 -0.21 -30.12 13.22
N ILE A 9 0.59 -31.14 12.87
CA ILE A 9 1.87 -30.96 12.19
C ILE A 9 1.64 -30.41 10.77
N LEU A 10 0.60 -30.89 10.07
CA LEU A 10 0.25 -30.40 8.74
C LEU A 10 -0.18 -28.93 8.77
N LEU A 11 -1.04 -28.53 9.72
CA LEU A 11 -1.44 -27.12 9.89
C LEU A 11 -0.26 -26.21 10.27
N ALA A 12 0.66 -26.68 11.11
CA ALA A 12 1.86 -25.91 11.47
C ALA A 12 2.83 -25.75 10.28
N ALA A 13 2.88 -26.71 9.35
CA ALA A 13 3.71 -26.62 8.15
C ALA A 13 3.20 -25.60 7.11
N LEU A 14 1.92 -25.22 7.17
CA LEU A 14 1.31 -24.19 6.31
C LEU A 14 1.61 -22.76 6.78
N TRP A 15 2.18 -22.56 7.98
CA TRP A 15 2.81 -21.30 8.41
C TRP A 15 4.26 -21.18 7.94
N GLY A 16 4.67 -22.02 6.98
CA GLY A 16 5.94 -21.91 6.29
C GLY A 16 6.08 -20.54 5.62
N CYS A 17 6.93 -19.71 6.23
CA CYS A 17 7.65 -18.57 5.67
C CYS A 17 7.03 -18.01 4.39
N GLN A 18 6.16 -17.01 4.54
CA GLN A 18 5.78 -16.13 3.44
C GLN A 18 7.07 -15.52 2.91
N SER A 19 7.59 -16.06 1.80
CA SER A 19 8.80 -15.56 1.17
C SER A 19 8.59 -14.06 1.01
N LYS A 20 9.44 -13.26 1.67
CA LYS A 20 9.43 -11.82 1.47
C LYS A 20 9.74 -11.67 -0.01
N SER A 21 8.72 -11.44 -0.83
CA SER A 21 8.93 -11.00 -2.20
C SER A 21 9.86 -9.81 -2.07
N GLY A 22 10.97 -9.79 -2.79
CA GLY A 22 11.87 -8.64 -2.79
C GLY A 22 11.22 -7.35 -3.30
N LYS A 23 9.93 -7.38 -3.64
CA LYS A 23 9.13 -6.27 -4.12
C LYS A 23 8.35 -5.67 -2.96
N ALA A 24 8.21 -4.35 -2.96
CA ALA A 24 7.20 -3.71 -2.15
C ALA A 24 5.81 -4.02 -2.73
N LYS A 25 4.78 -4.00 -1.91
CA LYS A 25 3.38 -4.11 -2.33
C LYS A 25 2.63 -2.88 -1.85
N ILE A 26 1.81 -2.32 -2.72
CA ILE A 26 0.83 -1.29 -2.35
C ILE A 26 -0.57 -1.81 -2.66
N SER A 27 -1.48 -1.63 -1.71
CA SER A 27 -2.89 -1.95 -1.90
C SER A 27 -3.76 -0.92 -1.21
N GLY A 28 -5.00 -0.76 -1.65
CA GLY A 28 -5.94 0.08 -0.94
C GLY A 28 -7.38 -0.37 -1.10
N GLU A 29 -8.14 -0.06 -0.07
CA GLU A 29 -9.60 -0.16 0.00
C GLU A 29 -10.11 1.22 0.40
N LEU A 30 -10.53 2.00 -0.60
CA LEU A 30 -10.83 3.43 -0.44
C LEU A 30 -12.33 3.68 -0.57
N THR A 31 -12.92 4.17 0.50
CA THR A 31 -14.34 4.48 0.55
C THR A 31 -14.67 5.50 -0.54
N ASN A 32 -15.69 5.21 -1.35
CA ASN A 32 -16.17 6.06 -2.45
C ASN A 32 -15.16 6.34 -3.58
N ALA A 33 -14.07 5.56 -3.72
CA ALA A 33 -13.18 5.69 -4.87
C ALA A 33 -13.85 5.26 -6.19
N GLY A 34 -14.82 4.34 -6.13
CA GLY A 34 -15.47 3.73 -7.27
C GLY A 34 -14.49 2.95 -8.14
N ASN A 35 -14.85 2.78 -9.41
CA ASN A 35 -13.91 2.33 -10.43
C ASN A 35 -13.12 3.54 -10.94
N ASP A 36 -11.79 3.45 -10.96
CA ASP A 36 -10.90 4.52 -11.42
C ASP A 36 -9.64 3.89 -12.04
N THR A 37 -8.85 4.73 -12.69
CA THR A 37 -7.48 4.43 -13.10
C THR A 37 -6.56 5.29 -12.24
N ILE A 38 -5.50 4.68 -11.72
CA ILE A 38 -4.43 5.37 -11.01
C ILE A 38 -3.22 5.44 -11.95
N TYR A 39 -2.69 6.65 -12.15
CA TYR A 39 -1.33 6.82 -12.65
C TYR A 39 -0.39 6.82 -11.46
N LEU A 40 0.46 5.80 -11.42
CA LEU A 40 1.43 5.58 -10.36
C LEU A 40 2.80 6.00 -10.88
N TYR A 41 3.42 6.99 -10.25
CA TYR A 41 4.74 7.45 -10.65
C TYR A 41 5.65 7.76 -9.46
N GLY A 42 6.95 7.56 -9.68
CA GLY A 42 8.01 7.95 -8.75
C GLY A 42 8.16 9.47 -8.67
N THR A 43 8.63 9.96 -7.53
CA THR A 43 8.80 11.41 -7.29
C THR A 43 10.26 11.88 -7.38
N ASP A 44 11.19 10.94 -7.47
CA ASP A 44 12.61 11.23 -7.64
C ASP A 44 13.13 10.65 -8.97
N GLU A 45 14.23 11.20 -9.47
CA GLU A 45 14.86 10.79 -10.74
C GLU A 45 15.47 9.38 -10.70
N LEU A 46 15.68 8.84 -9.49
CA LEU A 46 16.28 7.54 -9.28
C LEU A 46 15.24 6.41 -9.37
N THR A 47 13.96 6.76 -9.18
CA THR A 47 12.83 5.85 -9.18
C THR A 47 12.21 5.85 -10.58
N ASN A 48 12.62 4.89 -11.41
CA ASN A 48 12.00 4.62 -12.70
C ASN A 48 10.64 3.91 -12.54
N LEU A 49 9.74 4.53 -11.78
CA LEU A 49 8.38 4.06 -11.52
C LEU A 49 7.42 4.90 -12.36
N MET A 50 6.79 4.27 -13.34
CA MET A 50 5.63 4.78 -14.06
C MET A 50 4.77 3.58 -14.43
N ASP A 51 3.56 3.51 -13.89
CA ASP A 51 2.63 2.42 -14.16
C ASP A 51 1.17 2.91 -14.12
N THR A 52 0.28 2.08 -14.64
CA THR A 52 -1.17 2.26 -14.61
C THR A 52 -1.80 1.16 -13.78
N VAL A 53 -2.51 1.55 -12.72
CA VAL A 53 -3.18 0.61 -11.80
C VAL A 53 -4.68 0.83 -11.87
N TYR A 54 -5.47 -0.25 -12.00
CA TYR A 54 -6.92 -0.16 -12.02
C TYR A 54 -7.50 -0.30 -10.62
N VAL A 55 -8.44 0.58 -10.30
CA VAL A 55 -9.29 0.47 -9.11
C VAL A 55 -10.60 -0.16 -9.55
N THR A 56 -10.96 -1.28 -8.93
CA THR A 56 -12.21 -1.99 -9.21
C THR A 56 -12.94 -2.18 -7.89
N ASN A 57 -14.20 -1.78 -7.82
CA ASN A 57 -15.02 -1.87 -6.61
C ASN A 57 -14.32 -1.26 -5.38
N ASN A 58 -13.73 -0.06 -5.52
CA ASN A 58 -13.00 0.65 -4.47
C ASN A 58 -11.64 0.03 -4.07
N GLU A 59 -11.22 -1.07 -4.69
CA GLU A 59 -10.02 -1.79 -4.33
C GLU A 59 -8.95 -1.73 -5.42
N PHE A 60 -7.69 -1.70 -5.01
CA PHE A 60 -6.54 -1.89 -5.89
C PHE A 60 -5.38 -2.59 -5.19
N SER A 61 -4.51 -3.23 -5.96
CA SER A 61 -3.28 -3.85 -5.46
C SER A 61 -2.23 -3.88 -6.57
N HIS A 62 -0.99 -3.52 -6.25
CA HIS A 62 0.11 -3.48 -7.19
C HIS A 62 1.45 -3.79 -6.51
N SER A 63 2.41 -4.33 -7.26
CA SER A 63 3.75 -4.66 -6.76
C SER A 63 4.77 -3.70 -7.34
N LEU A 64 5.69 -3.22 -6.52
CA LEU A 64 6.70 -2.23 -6.88
C LEU A 64 8.10 -2.80 -6.72
N GLU A 65 8.92 -2.62 -7.74
CA GLU A 65 10.35 -2.90 -7.68
C GLU A 65 11.05 -1.73 -6.99
N THR A 66 11.78 -2.02 -5.91
CA THR A 66 12.71 -1.07 -5.32
C THR A 66 13.76 -1.79 -4.50
N ASP A 67 14.98 -1.26 -4.50
CA ASP A 67 16.07 -1.70 -3.63
C ASP A 67 16.37 -0.73 -2.49
N THR A 68 15.75 0.46 -2.50
CA THR A 68 15.94 1.50 -1.48
C THR A 68 14.62 2.15 -1.12
N LEU A 69 14.60 2.93 -0.04
CA LEU A 69 13.43 3.72 0.32
C LEU A 69 13.21 4.79 -0.76
N ALA A 70 12.02 4.78 -1.35
CA ALA A 70 11.60 5.72 -2.39
C ALA A 70 10.21 6.28 -2.09
N SER A 71 9.83 7.33 -2.81
CA SER A 71 8.49 7.93 -2.74
C SER A 71 7.80 7.94 -4.10
N GLY A 72 6.50 7.64 -4.08
CA GLY A 72 5.63 7.64 -5.24
C GLY A 72 4.36 8.43 -5.01
N VAL A 73 3.62 8.66 -6.09
CA VAL A 73 2.30 9.30 -6.07
C VAL A 73 1.29 8.41 -6.76
N LEU A 74 0.15 8.21 -6.11
CA LEU A 74 -1.06 7.67 -6.71
C LEU A 74 -1.90 8.85 -7.21
N LEU A 75 -1.99 9.04 -8.52
CA LEU A 75 -2.90 10.00 -9.15
C LEU A 75 -4.18 9.30 -9.60
N PHE A 76 -5.27 9.53 -8.87
CA PHE A 76 -6.61 9.06 -9.23
C PHE A 76 -7.17 9.91 -10.37
N THR A 77 -7.34 9.32 -11.56
CA THR A 77 -7.59 10.09 -12.78
C THR A 77 -8.96 10.76 -12.81
N LYS A 78 -9.99 10.17 -12.19
CA LYS A 78 -11.34 10.75 -12.17
C LYS A 78 -11.46 11.95 -11.25
N SER A 79 -10.88 11.87 -10.06
CA SER A 79 -10.95 12.93 -9.05
C SER A 79 -9.80 13.95 -9.14
N ASN A 80 -8.76 13.62 -9.92
CA ASN A 80 -7.48 14.34 -9.97
C ASN A 80 -6.80 14.47 -8.59
N LYS A 81 -7.12 13.54 -7.67
CA LYS A 81 -6.52 13.49 -6.33
C LYS A 81 -5.17 12.79 -6.39
N LYS A 82 -4.21 13.35 -5.66
CA LYS A 82 -2.84 12.85 -5.57
C LYS A 82 -2.58 12.41 -4.13
N ILE A 83 -2.21 11.16 -3.94
CA ILE A 83 -1.84 10.62 -2.63
C ILE A 83 -0.36 10.22 -2.68
N PRO A 84 0.53 10.93 -1.97
CA PRO A 84 1.92 10.52 -1.85
C PRO A 84 2.03 9.31 -0.92
N PHE A 85 3.03 8.46 -1.15
CA PHE A 85 3.37 7.37 -0.25
C PHE A 85 4.85 7.02 -0.36
N TYR A 86 5.36 6.37 0.67
CA TYR A 86 6.73 5.86 0.74
C TYR A 86 6.72 4.34 0.66
N PHE A 87 7.73 3.77 0.00
CA PHE A 87 7.86 2.33 -0.13
C PHE A 87 9.35 1.92 -0.17
N ASN A 88 9.65 0.81 0.50
CA ASN A 88 10.96 0.18 0.50
C ASN A 88 10.81 -1.32 0.24
N LYS A 89 11.93 -1.98 -0.05
CA LYS A 89 12.02 -3.39 -0.35
C LYS A 89 11.29 -4.25 0.69
N GLY A 90 10.25 -4.96 0.24
CA GLY A 90 9.47 -5.87 1.07
C GLY A 90 8.39 -5.20 1.93
N ASP A 91 8.17 -3.89 1.80
CA ASP A 91 7.08 -3.20 2.46
C ASP A 91 5.72 -3.69 1.96
N LYS A 92 4.73 -3.63 2.85
CA LYS A 92 3.32 -3.87 2.53
C LYS A 92 2.54 -2.61 2.86
N VAL A 93 2.54 -1.67 1.93
CA VAL A 93 1.86 -0.38 2.06
C VAL A 93 0.36 -0.57 1.85
N THR A 94 -0.45 -0.03 2.78
CA THR A 94 -1.91 -0.09 2.69
C THR A 94 -2.51 1.30 2.75
N LEU A 95 -3.49 1.56 1.88
CA LEU A 95 -4.30 2.77 1.87
C LEU A 95 -5.75 2.43 2.28
N SER A 96 -6.28 3.19 3.24
CA SER A 96 -7.69 3.11 3.65
C SER A 96 -8.25 4.52 3.89
N GLY A 97 -9.52 4.61 4.31
CA GLY A 97 -10.22 5.89 4.46
C GLY A 97 -10.89 6.32 3.16
N ASP A 98 -10.83 7.61 2.83
CA ASP A 98 -11.32 8.16 1.56
C ASP A 98 -10.22 8.99 0.86
N LEU A 99 -10.50 9.48 -0.34
CA LEU A 99 -9.51 10.23 -1.14
C LEU A 99 -9.12 11.60 -0.55
N GLU A 100 -9.95 12.19 0.33
CA GLU A 100 -9.65 13.45 1.03
C GLU A 100 -8.89 13.20 2.33
N HIS A 101 -9.15 12.05 2.96
CA HIS A 101 -8.63 11.68 4.26
C HIS A 101 -8.02 10.26 4.22
N PRO A 102 -6.98 10.05 3.42
CA PRO A 102 -6.35 8.75 3.32
C PRO A 102 -5.57 8.43 4.60
N VAL A 103 -5.61 7.16 4.97
CA VAL A 103 -4.76 6.57 6.00
C VAL A 103 -3.77 5.66 5.30
N ILE A 104 -2.48 5.94 5.46
CA ILE A 104 -1.38 5.26 4.78
C ILE A 104 -0.52 4.57 5.83
N GLN A 105 -0.36 3.26 5.71
CA GLN A 105 0.37 2.43 6.67
C GLN A 105 1.34 1.49 5.95
N GLY A 106 2.10 0.72 6.73
CA GLY A 106 2.98 -0.34 6.21
C GLY A 106 4.48 -0.04 6.33
N ASN A 107 4.84 1.19 6.71
CA ASN A 107 6.18 1.59 7.14
C ASN A 107 6.12 2.87 7.98
N VAL A 108 7.21 3.15 8.70
CA VAL A 108 7.33 4.33 9.59
C VAL A 108 7.10 5.66 8.85
N PRO A 109 7.68 5.91 7.65
CA PRO A 109 7.41 7.15 6.93
C PRO A 109 5.93 7.37 6.58
N ASN A 110 5.20 6.32 6.20
CA ASN A 110 3.76 6.43 5.91
C ASN A 110 2.92 6.67 7.17
N GLU A 111 3.29 6.06 8.30
CA GLU A 111 2.63 6.32 9.58
C GLU A 111 2.82 7.79 10.02
N GLN A 112 4.03 8.32 9.84
CA GLN A 112 4.33 9.73 10.08
C GLN A 112 3.58 10.66 9.12
N LEU A 113 3.51 10.30 7.83
CA LEU A 113 2.73 11.03 6.83
C LEU A 113 1.25 11.07 7.22
N THR A 114 0.68 9.93 7.64
CA THR A 114 -0.70 9.86 8.12
C THR A 114 -0.91 10.75 9.35
N ALA A 115 -0.02 10.68 10.33
CA ALA A 115 -0.09 11.54 11.52
C ALA A 115 -0.04 13.03 11.15
N PHE A 116 0.82 13.40 10.19
CA PHE A 116 0.89 14.76 9.67
C PHE A 116 -0.43 15.17 8.97
N LEU A 117 -0.97 14.35 8.06
CA LEU A 117 -2.24 14.60 7.37
C LEU A 117 -3.42 14.71 8.34
N GLN A 118 -3.40 13.97 9.45
CA GLN A 118 -4.40 14.12 10.50
C GLN A 118 -4.20 15.41 11.31
N SER A 119 -2.95 15.79 11.60
CA SER A 119 -2.64 17.02 12.34
C SER A 119 -3.08 18.28 11.61
N ILE A 120 -2.96 18.35 10.29
CA ILE A 120 -3.46 19.49 9.50
C ILE A 120 -4.99 19.58 9.51
N ARG A 121 -5.67 18.43 9.59
CA ARG A 121 -7.13 18.34 9.64
C ARG A 121 -7.70 18.78 10.98
N TYR A 122 -7.09 18.36 12.08
CA TYR A 122 -7.60 18.59 13.44
C TYR A 122 -6.88 19.73 14.18
N GLY A 123 -5.73 20.19 13.67
CA GLY A 123 -4.90 21.24 14.28
C GLY A 123 -5.18 22.66 13.79
N SER A 124 -6.17 22.85 12.91
CA SER A 124 -6.69 24.17 12.55
C SER A 124 -7.79 24.56 13.56
N ALA A 125 -7.37 25.05 14.73
CA ALA A 125 -8.24 25.66 15.74
C ALA A 125 -7.97 27.17 15.80
#